data_AF-A0A7J6BDA6-F1
#
_entry.id   AF-A0A7J6BDA6-F1
#
_cell.length_a   1.000
_cell.length_b   1.000
_cell.length_c   1.000
_cell.angle_alpha   90.00
_cell.angle_beta   90.00
_cell.angle_gamma   90.00
#
_symmetry.space_group_name_H-M   'P 1'
#
loop_
_entity.id
_entity.type
_entity.pdbx_description
1 polymer ?
#
loop_
_entity_poly.entity_id
_entity_poly.type
_entity_poly.pdbx_seq_one_letter_code
_entity_poly.pdbx_strand_id
1 'polypeptide(L)'
;MFKKIRRRLGSVLKTKCWSNKAGAHQESVHDQMPGTSEARRESEDRPEQVNTQGHVNKKEHKESPLFPMKPRDVVRHFGHKLSDFELKEFSEYSELWYLGKAESNGNNIQVSPDHIAYRYEVLEKLGKGSFGQVFKCLDHKTNEMVAVKIIQDMRTYRKEVEILKYLRKKDRNDSYNIVFMKTHFYFRGCLCIVFELLGPTLRELKRSLRFSKADVRHIAKDVVKCLTLLEKEKIIHGDLKPRNIMQREKGQGIKLIDFGGSSFEQMNQFLGAYTPFYCPPEVIMNHQSTTAIDMWSLGCILAELHTGQYLFHGVDGYDQIALIMEVLGMPPIEFVQKESTWDFFYDHKGRYRTVIDSKGRKINPGSKDLQGILHTNDLQFLDFIQRCLTWNPEQRLTPTEAMKHPWLQNID
;
A
#
# COMPACT_ATOMS: atom_id res chain seq x y z
N MET A 1 -17.43 -12.49 15.57
CA MET A 1 -16.44 -11.97 14.60
C MET A 1 -16.18 -10.45 14.68
N PHE A 2 -17.08 -9.65 15.27
CA PHE A 2 -17.01 -8.17 15.33
C PHE A 2 -16.04 -7.56 16.38
N LYS A 3 -15.57 -8.31 17.39
CA LYS A 3 -14.65 -7.79 18.42
C LYS A 3 -13.18 -7.60 17.97
N LYS A 4 -12.79 -8.07 16.77
CA LYS A 4 -11.39 -8.04 16.30
C LYS A 4 -10.99 -6.74 15.57
N ILE A 5 -11.95 -5.92 15.13
CA ILE A 5 -11.71 -4.65 14.44
C ILE A 5 -11.54 -3.48 15.44
N ARG A 6 -12.37 -3.43 16.49
CA ARG A 6 -12.38 -2.39 17.55
C ARG A 6 -11.05 -2.22 18.30
N ARG A 7 -10.18 -3.25 18.33
CA ARG A 7 -8.82 -3.20 18.94
C ARG A 7 -7.71 -2.67 18.01
N ARG A 8 -7.94 -2.54 16.70
CA ARG A 8 -6.86 -2.31 15.71
C ARG A 8 -6.59 -0.85 15.35
N LEU A 9 -7.59 0.02 15.29
CA LEU A 9 -7.39 1.48 15.21
C LEU A 9 -7.02 2.07 16.57
N GLY A 10 -7.71 1.60 17.62
CA GLY A 10 -7.44 1.99 18.99
C GLY A 10 -5.98 1.74 19.41
N SER A 11 -5.34 0.64 19.00
CA SER A 11 -3.92 0.42 19.32
C SER A 11 -2.98 1.34 18.51
N VAL A 12 -3.26 1.58 17.23
CA VAL A 12 -2.42 2.44 16.36
C VAL A 12 -2.46 3.91 16.80
N LEU A 13 -3.62 4.40 17.23
CA LEU A 13 -3.79 5.78 17.71
C LEU A 13 -3.46 5.93 19.21
N LYS A 14 -3.50 4.86 20.02
CA LYS A 14 -3.19 4.93 21.46
C LYS A 14 -1.71 4.77 21.79
N THR A 15 -0.87 4.16 20.95
CA THR A 15 0.46 3.71 21.42
C THR A 15 1.57 4.75 21.61
N LYS A 16 1.42 6.04 21.26
CA LYS A 16 2.44 7.07 21.63
C LYS A 16 1.92 8.49 21.92
N CYS A 17 0.61 8.71 22.04
CA CYS A 17 0.04 9.99 22.51
C CYS A 17 -0.36 9.98 24.00
N TRP A 18 -0.20 8.85 24.70
CA TRP A 18 -0.73 8.64 26.06
C TRP A 18 0.36 8.36 27.09
N SER A 19 1.50 9.06 27.01
CA SER A 19 2.48 9.07 28.09
C SER A 19 3.26 10.38 28.10
N ASN A 20 2.73 11.37 28.80
CA ASN A 20 3.54 12.34 29.53
C ASN A 20 2.72 13.00 30.66
N LYS A 21 3.12 12.67 31.91
CA LYS A 21 2.80 13.26 33.23
C LYS A 21 1.34 13.08 33.71
N ALA A 22 1.01 12.68 34.94
CA ALA A 22 1.69 12.50 36.23
C ALA A 22 1.08 11.24 36.93
N GLY A 23 1.74 10.47 37.79
CA GLY A 23 2.06 10.82 39.18
C GLY A 23 1.22 9.99 40.16
N ALA A 24 1.84 8.94 40.73
CA ALA A 24 1.66 8.36 42.07
C ALA A 24 0.31 7.76 42.58
N HIS A 25 0.46 6.62 43.30
CA HIS A 25 -0.41 6.04 44.35
C HIS A 25 -1.80 5.50 43.93
N GLN A 26 -2.41 4.43 44.48
CA GLN A 26 -2.10 3.31 45.38
C GLN A 26 -3.34 2.37 45.31
N GLU A 27 -3.14 1.06 45.53
CA GLU A 27 -4.08 0.06 46.14
C GLU A 27 -5.55 -0.08 45.65
N SER A 28 -5.97 -1.28 45.19
CA SER A 28 -6.64 -2.38 45.95
C SER A 28 -8.15 -2.08 46.19
N VAL A 29 -9.18 -2.94 46.08
CA VAL A 29 -9.38 -4.38 46.24
C VAL A 29 -10.89 -4.69 45.94
N HIS A 30 -11.20 -5.94 45.51
CA HIS A 30 -12.44 -6.78 45.65
C HIS A 30 -13.88 -6.15 45.67
N ASP A 31 -15.00 -6.83 45.37
CA ASP A 31 -15.36 -8.17 44.91
C ASP A 31 -16.85 -8.18 44.51
N GLN A 32 -17.23 -9.23 43.77
CA GLN A 32 -18.47 -10.03 43.90
C GLN A 32 -19.87 -9.47 43.53
N MET A 33 -20.39 -10.06 42.45
CA MET A 33 -21.79 -10.57 42.24
C MET A 33 -22.25 -11.49 43.41
N PRO A 34 -23.51 -12.00 43.52
CA PRO A 34 -24.56 -12.27 42.52
C PRO A 34 -25.98 -11.90 43.04
N GLY A 35 -27.16 -12.22 42.49
CA GLY A 35 -27.60 -13.15 41.45
C GLY A 35 -29.15 -13.22 41.40
N THR A 36 -29.65 -14.00 40.42
CA THR A 36 -30.85 -14.87 40.44
C THR A 36 -32.25 -14.22 40.54
N SER A 37 -33.03 -14.20 39.43
CA SER A 37 -34.02 -15.22 38.96
C SER A 37 -35.34 -15.18 39.75
N GLU A 38 -36.53 -15.04 39.16
CA GLU A 38 -37.37 -16.05 38.47
C GLU A 38 -38.63 -15.29 37.94
N ALA A 39 -39.06 -15.45 36.68
CA ALA A 39 -39.94 -16.47 36.09
C ALA A 39 -41.47 -16.25 36.25
N ARG A 40 -42.10 -15.96 35.09
CA ARG A 40 -43.40 -16.41 34.55
C ARG A 40 -44.72 -16.08 35.29
N ARG A 41 -45.67 -15.48 34.55
CA ARG A 41 -46.93 -16.12 34.11
C ARG A 41 -47.67 -15.27 33.06
N GLU A 42 -48.21 -15.96 32.07
CA GLU A 42 -49.10 -15.49 31.00
C GLU A 42 -50.55 -15.43 31.50
N SER A 43 -51.34 -14.49 30.97
CA SER A 43 -52.76 -14.70 30.66
C SER A 43 -53.28 -13.58 29.75
N GLU A 44 -53.87 -13.99 28.63
CA GLU A 44 -54.61 -13.19 27.65
C GLU A 44 -55.99 -12.78 28.22
N ASP A 45 -56.47 -11.57 27.89
CA ASP A 45 -57.85 -11.35 27.43
C ASP A 45 -58.07 -9.91 26.92
N ARG A 46 -58.90 -9.78 25.88
CA ARG A 46 -59.43 -8.55 25.23
C ARG A 46 -60.92 -8.41 25.61
N PRO A 47 -61.68 -7.38 25.16
CA PRO A 47 -61.39 -5.94 24.95
C PRO A 47 -62.49 -5.05 25.57
N GLU A 48 -62.20 -3.78 25.90
CA GLU A 48 -63.26 -2.76 26.04
C GLU A 48 -62.86 -1.43 25.41
N GLN A 49 -63.77 -0.89 24.59
CA GLN A 49 -63.71 0.45 24.03
C GLN A 49 -64.29 1.44 25.02
N VAL A 50 -63.51 2.45 25.44
CA VAL A 50 -64.06 3.74 25.84
C VAL A 50 -63.23 4.86 25.21
N ASN A 51 -63.95 5.66 24.43
CA ASN A 51 -63.53 6.89 23.79
C ASN A 51 -63.47 8.02 24.82
N THR A 52 -62.38 8.78 24.91
CA THR A 52 -62.41 10.21 25.29
C THR A 52 -61.06 10.88 25.06
N GLN A 53 -61.02 11.67 23.99
CA GLN A 53 -60.38 12.97 23.86
C GLN A 53 -59.04 13.22 24.60
N GLY A 54 -57.97 13.22 23.79
CA GLY A 54 -57.15 14.41 23.62
C GLY A 54 -55.95 14.55 24.57
N HIS A 55 -54.79 14.10 24.11
CA HIS A 55 -53.56 14.90 24.16
C HIS A 55 -52.66 14.44 23.01
N VAL A 56 -52.49 15.31 22.00
CA VAL A 56 -51.50 15.14 20.95
C VAL A 56 -50.14 15.25 21.62
N ASN A 57 -49.60 14.12 22.07
CA ASN A 57 -48.18 14.02 22.37
C ASN A 57 -47.44 14.26 21.07
N LYS A 58 -46.86 15.45 20.92
CA LYS A 58 -45.79 15.72 19.97
C LYS A 58 -44.71 14.69 20.26
N LYS A 59 -44.70 13.58 19.52
CA LYS A 59 -43.51 12.76 19.36
C LYS A 59 -42.46 13.72 18.81
N GLU A 60 -41.53 14.14 19.65
CA GLU A 60 -40.26 14.67 19.18
C GLU A 60 -39.68 13.61 18.26
N HIS A 61 -39.92 13.76 16.96
CA HIS A 61 -39.10 13.13 15.95
C HIS A 61 -37.69 13.62 16.25
N LYS A 62 -36.89 12.81 16.95
CA LYS A 62 -35.44 12.99 17.01
C LYS A 62 -34.95 12.86 15.58
N GLU A 63 -34.95 13.97 14.85
CA GLU A 63 -34.36 14.08 13.53
C GLU A 63 -32.92 13.58 13.67
N SER A 64 -32.58 12.57 12.87
CA SER A 64 -31.20 12.16 12.71
C SER A 64 -30.40 13.41 12.34
N PRO A 65 -29.27 13.68 13.00
CA PRO A 65 -28.51 14.90 12.76
C PRO A 65 -28.17 15.02 11.27
N LEU A 66 -28.54 16.14 10.66
CA LEU A 66 -28.24 16.46 9.27
C LEU A 66 -26.75 16.78 9.13
N PHE A 67 -26.07 16.10 8.22
CA PHE A 67 -24.67 16.34 7.87
C PHE A 67 -24.57 17.24 6.63
N PRO A 68 -23.53 18.10 6.53
CA PRO A 68 -22.47 18.32 7.51
C PRO A 68 -22.96 19.12 8.73
N MET A 69 -22.46 18.76 9.91
CA MET A 69 -22.65 19.55 11.14
C MET A 69 -21.51 20.56 11.32
N LYS A 70 -21.81 21.75 11.85
CA LYS A 70 -20.77 22.67 12.34
C LYS A 70 -20.36 22.27 13.77
N PRO A 71 -19.13 22.57 14.24
CA PRO A 71 -18.70 22.23 15.59
C PRO A 71 -19.66 22.74 16.68
N ARG A 72 -20.16 23.98 16.53
CA ARG A 72 -21.14 24.58 17.45
C ARG A 72 -22.41 23.73 17.58
N ASP A 73 -22.85 23.12 16.49
CA ASP A 73 -24.07 22.32 16.45
C ASP A 73 -23.79 20.95 17.10
N VAL A 74 -22.59 20.40 16.92
CA VAL A 74 -22.14 19.20 17.65
C VAL A 74 -22.10 19.45 19.16
N VAL A 75 -21.52 20.56 19.62
CA VAL A 75 -21.51 20.93 21.05
C VAL A 75 -22.92 21.15 21.57
N ARG A 76 -23.79 21.82 20.82
CA ARG A 76 -25.18 22.06 21.21
C ARG A 76 -25.96 20.76 21.41
N HIS A 77 -25.81 19.79 20.51
CA HIS A 77 -26.57 18.54 20.56
C HIS A 77 -25.92 17.47 21.44
N PHE A 78 -24.59 17.49 21.57
CA PHE A 78 -23.81 16.37 22.13
C PHE A 78 -22.75 16.78 23.15
N GLY A 79 -22.58 18.07 23.44
CA GLY A 79 -21.49 18.58 24.29
C GLY A 79 -21.41 17.93 25.67
N HIS A 80 -22.54 17.59 26.28
CA HIS A 80 -22.59 16.89 27.58
C HIS A 80 -22.05 15.46 27.57
N LYS A 81 -21.71 14.91 26.39
CA LYS A 81 -21.24 13.53 26.18
C LYS A 81 -19.81 13.45 25.66
N LEU A 82 -19.19 14.60 25.39
CA LEU A 82 -17.88 14.68 24.78
C LEU A 82 -16.85 15.05 25.83
N SER A 83 -15.67 14.43 25.76
CA SER A 83 -14.53 14.85 26.57
C SER A 83 -14.01 16.23 26.12
N ASP A 84 -13.32 16.95 27.00
CA ASP A 84 -12.65 18.22 26.67
C ASP A 84 -11.68 18.08 25.48
N PHE A 85 -11.05 16.91 25.36
CA PHE A 85 -10.19 16.57 24.23
C PHE A 85 -10.99 16.51 22.93
N GLU A 86 -12.12 15.81 22.90
CA GLU A 86 -12.98 15.73 21.72
C GLU A 86 -13.56 17.09 21.37
N LEU A 87 -14.01 17.87 22.36
CA LEU A 87 -14.50 19.24 22.15
C LEU A 87 -13.43 20.13 21.49
N LYS A 88 -12.18 20.03 21.96
CA LYS A 88 -11.04 20.73 21.35
C LYS A 88 -10.76 20.22 19.94
N GLU A 89 -10.69 18.90 19.74
CA GLU A 89 -10.44 18.28 18.43
C GLU A 89 -11.53 18.68 17.42
N PHE A 90 -12.81 18.69 17.79
CA PHE A 90 -13.92 19.13 16.96
C PHE A 90 -13.82 20.59 16.53
N SER A 91 -13.32 21.46 17.41
CA SER A 91 -13.17 22.88 17.10
C SER A 91 -12.16 23.16 15.99
N GLU A 92 -11.27 22.21 15.68
CA GLU A 92 -10.30 22.32 14.59
C GLU A 92 -10.93 22.07 13.20
N TYR A 93 -12.16 21.58 13.12
CA TYR A 93 -12.85 21.24 11.87
C TYR A 93 -13.93 22.26 11.51
N SER A 94 -13.97 22.72 10.26
CA SER A 94 -15.05 23.62 9.80
C SER A 94 -16.39 22.90 9.61
N GLU A 95 -16.32 21.63 9.19
CA GLU A 95 -17.45 20.77 8.86
C GLU A 95 -17.18 19.35 9.37
N LEU A 96 -18.18 18.74 10.00
CA LEU A 96 -18.14 17.35 10.44
C LEU A 96 -19.14 16.55 9.62
N TRP A 97 -18.67 15.50 8.98
CA TRP A 97 -19.43 14.67 8.04
C TRP A 97 -19.76 13.29 8.61
N TYR A 98 -19.00 12.83 9.60
CA TYR A 98 -19.20 11.53 10.24
C TYR A 98 -18.61 11.53 11.66
N LEU A 99 -19.43 11.20 12.66
CA LEU A 99 -19.00 11.15 14.07
C LEU A 99 -18.68 9.73 14.58
N GLY A 100 -18.91 8.68 13.77
CA GLY A 100 -18.81 7.28 14.20
C GLY A 100 -20.18 6.62 14.41
N LYS A 101 -20.21 5.28 14.40
CA LYS A 101 -21.45 4.53 14.70
C LYS A 101 -21.86 4.73 16.16
N ALA A 102 -23.03 5.32 16.36
CA ALA A 102 -23.72 5.27 17.64
C ALA A 102 -24.23 3.83 17.84
N GLU A 103 -23.59 3.04 18.70
CA GLU A 103 -24.20 1.80 19.17
C GLU A 103 -25.51 2.19 19.87
N SER A 104 -26.61 1.52 19.51
CA SER A 104 -27.97 1.78 19.97
C SER A 104 -28.20 1.42 21.44
N ASN A 105 -27.40 1.98 22.33
CA ASN A 105 -27.73 2.11 23.75
C ASN A 105 -28.11 3.57 23.94
N GLY A 106 -29.42 3.80 24.03
CA GLY A 106 -30.06 5.10 24.03
C GLY A 106 -29.23 6.20 24.70
N ASN A 107 -29.09 7.30 23.96
CA ASN A 107 -28.59 8.59 24.43
C ASN A 107 -27.08 8.73 24.68
N ASN A 108 -26.15 8.00 24.05
CA ASN A 108 -24.74 8.43 23.97
C ASN A 108 -24.18 8.49 22.54
N ILE A 109 -23.52 9.60 22.16
CA ILE A 109 -22.63 9.60 20.99
C ILE A 109 -21.30 9.08 21.48
N GLN A 110 -20.99 7.85 21.10
CA GLN A 110 -19.62 7.37 21.18
C GLN A 110 -18.94 7.74 19.86
N VAL A 111 -17.93 8.61 19.92
CA VAL A 111 -17.02 8.79 18.79
C VAL A 111 -16.31 7.46 18.58
N SER A 112 -16.79 6.68 17.60
CA SER A 112 -16.22 5.35 17.35
C SER A 112 -14.76 5.50 16.92
N PRO A 113 -13.82 4.67 17.40
CA PRO A 113 -12.46 4.65 16.86
C PRO A 113 -12.40 4.32 15.36
N ASP A 114 -13.54 4.01 14.73
CA ASP A 114 -13.70 3.72 13.31
C ASP A 114 -13.98 4.97 12.45
N HIS A 115 -13.71 6.20 12.95
CA HIS A 115 -13.71 7.41 12.11
C HIS A 115 -12.29 7.97 11.93
N ILE A 116 -12.07 8.66 10.82
CA ILE A 116 -10.87 9.46 10.57
C ILE A 116 -11.31 10.88 10.20
N ALA A 117 -10.76 11.88 10.91
CA ALA A 117 -10.96 13.31 10.65
C ALA A 117 -12.45 13.71 10.47
N TYR A 118 -13.31 13.12 11.31
CA TYR A 118 -14.78 13.27 11.29
C TYR A 118 -15.44 13.27 9.90
N ARG A 119 -14.89 12.48 8.97
CA ARG A 119 -15.35 12.43 7.57
C ARG A 119 -15.33 11.03 6.99
N TYR A 120 -14.27 10.28 7.28
CA TYR A 120 -14.09 8.96 6.71
C TYR A 120 -14.54 7.90 7.72
N GLU A 121 -15.50 7.08 7.33
CA GLU A 121 -15.88 5.87 8.07
C GLU A 121 -14.97 4.72 7.67
N VAL A 122 -14.29 4.11 8.63
CA VAL A 122 -13.45 2.93 8.41
C VAL A 122 -14.33 1.70 8.30
N LEU A 123 -14.23 1.00 7.17
CA LEU A 123 -15.02 -0.21 6.90
C LEU A 123 -14.18 -1.47 7.02
N GLU A 124 -12.99 -1.46 6.44
CA GLU A 124 -12.13 -2.64 6.36
C GLU A 124 -10.65 -2.25 6.40
N LYS A 125 -9.81 -3.10 6.97
CA LYS A 125 -8.36 -2.97 6.86
C LYS A 125 -7.87 -3.71 5.61
N LEU A 126 -7.36 -2.97 4.63
CA LEU A 126 -6.83 -3.50 3.38
C LEU A 126 -5.40 -4.04 3.53
N GLY A 127 -4.57 -3.38 4.36
CA GLY A 127 -3.17 -3.75 4.45
C GLY A 127 -2.42 -3.21 5.66
N LYS A 128 -1.28 -3.82 5.92
CA LYS A 128 -0.24 -3.30 6.84
C LYS A 128 1.09 -3.41 6.11
N GLY A 129 1.74 -2.28 5.88
CA GLY A 129 3.10 -2.21 5.35
C GLY A 129 4.11 -1.87 6.44
N SER A 130 5.38 -1.75 6.06
CA SER A 130 6.47 -1.28 6.92
C SER A 130 6.20 0.12 7.49
N PHE A 131 5.42 0.93 6.76
CA PHE A 131 5.30 2.37 6.98
C PHE A 131 3.96 2.81 7.57
N GLY A 132 2.98 1.89 7.63
CA GLY A 132 1.65 2.27 8.06
C GLY A 132 0.59 1.21 7.77
N GLN A 133 -0.65 1.66 7.89
CA GLN A 133 -1.84 0.83 7.67
C GLN A 133 -2.73 1.47 6.62
N VAL A 134 -3.32 0.64 5.77
CA VAL A 134 -4.24 1.10 4.73
C VAL A 134 -5.62 0.55 5.03
N PHE A 135 -6.62 1.42 4.97
CA PHE A 135 -8.01 1.10 5.26
C PHE A 135 -8.90 1.48 4.08
N LYS A 136 -9.92 0.66 3.84
CA LYS A 136 -11.06 1.00 3.00
C LYS A 136 -12.01 1.84 3.82
N CYS A 137 -12.35 3.01 3.31
CA CYS A 137 -13.22 3.94 3.99
C CYS A 137 -14.35 4.42 3.06
N LEU A 138 -15.48 4.81 3.66
CA LEU A 138 -16.51 5.62 3.01
C LEU A 138 -16.24 7.09 3.34
N ASP A 139 -16.04 7.92 2.32
CA ASP A 139 -15.97 9.37 2.45
C ASP A 139 -17.39 9.95 2.50
N HIS A 140 -17.86 10.35 3.68
CA HIS A 140 -19.22 10.88 3.86
C HIS A 140 -19.45 12.24 3.21
N LYS A 141 -18.39 12.96 2.79
CA LYS A 141 -18.54 14.23 2.05
C LYS A 141 -18.86 14.01 0.58
N THR A 142 -18.20 13.04 -0.05
CA THR A 142 -18.36 12.76 -1.48
C THR A 142 -19.22 11.54 -1.77
N ASN A 143 -19.57 10.77 -0.73
CA ASN A 143 -20.23 9.48 -0.81
C ASN A 143 -19.47 8.47 -1.68
N GLU A 144 -18.14 8.51 -1.63
CA GLU A 144 -17.25 7.63 -2.41
C GLU A 144 -16.47 6.67 -1.52
N MET A 145 -16.19 5.49 -2.06
CA MET A 145 -15.27 4.54 -1.44
C MET A 145 -13.82 4.95 -1.75
N VAL A 146 -12.98 4.99 -0.71
CA VAL A 146 -11.59 5.46 -0.79
C VAL A 146 -10.65 4.54 -0.02
N ALA A 147 -9.35 4.61 -0.32
CA ALA A 147 -8.32 3.99 0.49
C ALA A 147 -7.58 5.07 1.31
N VAL A 148 -7.51 4.91 2.62
CA VAL A 148 -6.80 5.84 3.53
C VAL A 148 -5.56 5.16 4.10
N LYS A 149 -4.37 5.65 3.73
CA LYS A 149 -3.07 5.24 4.28
C LYS A 149 -2.73 6.12 5.48
N ILE A 150 -2.56 5.51 6.65
CA ILE A 150 -2.18 6.18 7.90
C ILE A 150 -0.73 5.86 8.22
N ILE A 151 0.10 6.90 8.32
CA ILE A 151 1.55 6.84 8.52
C ILE A 151 1.89 7.54 9.85
N GLN A 152 2.65 6.86 10.70
CA GLN A 152 3.04 7.36 12.04
C GLN A 152 4.37 8.14 12.04
N ASP A 153 5.28 7.84 11.11
CA ASP A 153 6.58 8.52 11.01
C ASP A 153 6.48 9.73 10.06
N MET A 154 6.73 10.92 10.59
CA MET A 154 6.45 12.19 9.92
C MET A 154 7.60 12.69 9.03
N ARG A 155 8.84 12.22 9.25
CA ARG A 155 10.04 12.81 8.59
C ARG A 155 10.29 12.26 7.18
N THR A 156 9.99 10.99 6.94
CA THR A 156 10.35 10.29 5.70
C THR A 156 9.28 10.42 4.60
N TYR A 157 8.01 10.67 4.94
CA TYR A 157 6.87 10.48 4.01
C TYR A 157 6.21 11.76 3.46
N ARG A 158 6.72 12.94 3.79
CA ARG A 158 6.39 14.15 3.01
C ARG A 158 6.79 13.99 1.53
N LYS A 159 7.85 13.23 1.27
CA LYS A 159 8.34 12.92 -0.08
C LYS A 159 7.29 12.21 -0.95
N GLU A 160 6.56 11.24 -0.42
CA GLU A 160 5.50 10.53 -1.17
C GLU A 160 4.43 11.51 -1.66
N VAL A 161 3.95 12.37 -0.76
CA VAL A 161 2.95 13.40 -1.08
C VAL A 161 3.50 14.40 -2.11
N GLU A 162 4.76 14.82 -1.98
CA GLU A 162 5.41 15.76 -2.91
C GLU A 162 5.55 15.16 -4.31
N ILE A 163 6.04 13.91 -4.42
CA ILE A 163 6.17 13.18 -5.69
C ILE A 163 4.79 12.96 -6.33
N LEU A 164 3.80 12.51 -5.57
CA LEU A 164 2.45 12.29 -6.11
C LEU A 164 1.78 13.59 -6.56
N LYS A 165 1.95 14.70 -5.82
CA LYS A 165 1.49 16.03 -6.27
C LYS A 165 2.21 16.46 -7.55
N TYR A 166 3.51 16.21 -7.65
CA TYR A 166 4.30 16.52 -8.83
C TYR A 166 3.81 15.73 -10.05
N LEU A 167 3.72 14.41 -9.92
CA LEU A 167 3.23 13.50 -10.96
C LEU A 167 1.81 13.85 -11.37
N ARG A 168 0.92 14.22 -10.45
CA ARG A 168 -0.46 14.62 -10.79
C ARG A 168 -0.50 15.86 -11.70
N LYS A 169 0.44 16.80 -11.56
CA LYS A 169 0.51 17.97 -12.46
C LYS A 169 0.92 17.57 -13.88
N LYS A 170 1.69 16.48 -14.02
CA LYS A 170 2.18 15.94 -15.30
C LYS A 170 1.19 14.95 -15.93
N ASP A 171 0.42 14.23 -15.14
CA ASP A 171 -0.63 13.30 -15.57
C ASP A 171 -2.04 13.79 -15.23
N ARG A 172 -2.48 14.87 -15.90
CA ARG A 172 -3.81 15.46 -15.67
C ARG A 172 -4.95 14.57 -16.16
N ASN A 173 -4.69 13.78 -17.19
CA ASN A 173 -5.70 12.98 -17.90
C ASN A 173 -5.73 11.51 -17.46
N ASP A 174 -5.05 11.15 -16.36
CA ASP A 174 -4.95 9.78 -15.85
C ASP A 174 -4.43 8.77 -16.91
N SER A 175 -3.52 9.23 -17.75
CA SER A 175 -3.01 8.50 -18.89
C SER A 175 -1.80 7.63 -18.55
N TYR A 176 -1.15 7.80 -17.41
CA TYR A 176 0.08 7.11 -17.07
C TYR A 176 -0.07 6.01 -16.01
N ASN A 177 -1.30 5.61 -15.68
CA ASN A 177 -1.56 4.47 -14.77
C ASN A 177 -0.93 4.66 -13.36
N ILE A 178 -0.88 5.89 -12.86
CA ILE A 178 -0.41 6.20 -11.50
C ILE A 178 -1.62 6.30 -10.58
N VAL A 179 -1.50 5.79 -9.36
CA VAL A 179 -2.53 5.93 -8.34
C VAL A 179 -2.88 7.39 -8.06
N PHE A 180 -4.18 7.68 -8.01
CA PHE A 180 -4.66 9.01 -7.75
C PHE A 180 -4.74 9.30 -6.25
N MET A 181 -3.84 10.16 -5.77
CA MET A 181 -3.95 10.78 -4.46
C MET A 181 -5.01 11.88 -4.49
N LYS A 182 -6.16 11.65 -3.84
CA LYS A 182 -7.27 12.61 -3.74
C LYS A 182 -6.93 13.77 -2.81
N THR A 183 -6.42 13.46 -1.61
CA THR A 183 -6.03 14.46 -0.62
C THR A 183 -5.08 13.88 0.43
N HIS A 184 -4.56 14.72 1.31
CA HIS A 184 -3.77 14.35 2.49
C HIS A 184 -4.05 15.35 3.61
N PHE A 185 -3.96 14.90 4.86
CA PHE A 185 -4.14 15.72 6.06
C PHE A 185 -3.49 15.04 7.26
N TYR A 186 -3.40 15.76 8.37
CA TYR A 186 -2.97 15.19 9.64
C TYR A 186 -4.18 14.89 10.52
N PHE A 187 -4.17 13.74 11.18
CA PHE A 187 -5.18 13.36 12.16
C PHE A 187 -4.49 12.68 13.33
N ARG A 188 -4.63 13.25 14.54
CA ARG A 188 -4.04 12.74 15.79
C ARG A 188 -2.54 12.45 15.67
N GLY A 189 -1.80 13.38 15.07
CA GLY A 189 -0.35 13.29 14.88
C GLY A 189 0.12 12.31 13.79
N CYS A 190 -0.80 11.66 13.07
CA CYS A 190 -0.47 10.78 11.95
C CYS A 190 -0.75 11.49 10.61
N LEU A 191 0.09 11.25 9.61
CA LEU A 191 -0.19 11.64 8.23
C LEU A 191 -1.21 10.65 7.63
N CYS A 192 -2.32 11.18 7.14
CA CYS A 192 -3.33 10.44 6.40
C CYS A 192 -3.28 10.85 4.93
N ILE A 193 -3.10 9.87 4.04
CA ILE A 193 -3.15 10.07 2.58
C ILE A 193 -4.36 9.32 2.04
N VAL A 194 -5.21 10.02 1.30
CA VAL A 194 -6.45 9.47 0.71
C VAL A 194 -6.22 9.22 -0.77
N PHE A 195 -6.42 7.98 -1.19
CA PHE A 195 -6.31 7.53 -2.57
C PHE A 195 -7.67 7.11 -3.12
N GLU A 196 -7.78 7.03 -4.45
CA GLU A 196 -8.81 6.22 -5.07
C GLU A 196 -8.76 4.77 -4.56
N LEU A 197 -9.93 4.11 -4.48
CA LEU A 197 -9.97 2.69 -4.16
C LEU A 197 -9.64 1.87 -5.42
N LEU A 198 -8.76 0.88 -5.28
CA LEU A 198 -8.34 -0.03 -6.33
C LEU A 198 -8.73 -1.47 -5.99
N GLY A 199 -8.67 -2.34 -6.99
CA GLY A 199 -8.91 -3.78 -6.86
C GLY A 199 -7.74 -4.55 -6.24
N PRO A 200 -7.64 -5.87 -6.45
CA PRO A 200 -6.56 -6.68 -5.88
C PRO A 200 -5.19 -6.33 -6.49
N THR A 201 -4.14 -6.60 -5.71
CA THR A 201 -2.74 -6.53 -6.19
C THR A 201 -2.43 -7.70 -7.14
N LEU A 202 -1.44 -7.55 -8.03
CA LEU A 202 -0.98 -8.67 -8.85
C LEU A 202 -0.48 -9.85 -8.00
N ARG A 203 0.09 -9.57 -6.83
CA ARG A 203 0.47 -10.62 -5.86
C ARG A 203 -0.73 -11.44 -5.39
N GLU A 204 -1.86 -10.80 -5.14
CA GLU A 204 -3.09 -11.49 -4.74
C GLU A 204 -3.70 -12.26 -5.90
N LEU A 205 -3.79 -11.64 -7.08
CA LEU A 205 -4.30 -12.27 -8.29
C LEU A 205 -3.50 -13.53 -8.67
N LYS A 206 -2.17 -13.51 -8.56
CA LYS A 206 -1.31 -14.67 -8.84
C LYS A 206 -1.61 -15.89 -7.96
N ARG A 207 -2.23 -15.70 -6.79
CA ARG A 207 -2.59 -16.81 -5.88
C ARG A 207 -3.88 -17.50 -6.29
N SER A 208 -4.76 -16.81 -7.01
CA SER A 208 -6.07 -17.30 -7.40
C SER A 208 -6.20 -17.56 -8.90
N LEU A 209 -5.30 -17.01 -9.72
CA LEU A 209 -5.38 -17.05 -11.17
C LEU A 209 -3.99 -17.34 -11.78
N ARG A 210 -4.01 -17.96 -12.96
CA ARG A 210 -2.85 -18.05 -13.86
C ARG A 210 -3.00 -16.96 -14.91
N PHE A 211 -1.97 -16.13 -15.06
CA PHE A 211 -1.96 -15.09 -16.09
C PHE A 211 -1.70 -15.72 -17.46
N SER A 212 -2.53 -15.38 -18.44
CA SER A 212 -2.26 -15.74 -19.84
C SER A 212 -1.12 -14.88 -20.39
N LYS A 213 -0.55 -15.29 -21.53
CA LYS A 213 0.45 -14.47 -22.24
C LYS A 213 -0.08 -13.08 -22.59
N ALA A 214 -1.36 -13.00 -22.96
CA ALA A 214 -2.03 -11.74 -23.24
C ALA A 214 -2.13 -10.86 -21.98
N ASP A 215 -2.46 -11.44 -20.82
CA ASP A 215 -2.51 -10.67 -19.56
C ASP A 215 -1.13 -10.10 -19.20
N VAL A 216 -0.08 -10.92 -19.30
CA VAL A 216 1.30 -10.48 -19.02
C VAL A 216 1.71 -9.33 -19.94
N ARG A 217 1.35 -9.39 -21.23
CA ARG A 217 1.63 -8.32 -22.21
C ARG A 217 0.85 -7.04 -21.90
N HIS A 218 -0.44 -7.13 -21.55
CA HIS A 218 -1.24 -5.97 -21.17
C HIS A 218 -0.71 -5.30 -19.89
N ILE A 219 -0.39 -6.10 -18.88
CA ILE A 219 0.23 -5.61 -17.64
C ILE A 219 1.57 -4.93 -17.94
N ALA A 220 2.42 -5.54 -18.77
CA ALA A 220 3.69 -4.95 -19.17
C ALA A 220 3.48 -3.59 -19.83
N LYS A 221 2.55 -3.49 -20.79
CA LYS A 221 2.25 -2.24 -21.50
C LYS A 221 1.80 -1.14 -20.53
N ASP A 222 0.91 -1.46 -19.60
CA ASP A 222 0.42 -0.50 -18.62
C ASP A 222 1.51 -0.03 -17.64
N VAL A 223 2.38 -0.94 -17.19
CA VAL A 223 3.49 -0.60 -16.28
C VAL A 223 4.55 0.22 -17.03
N VAL A 224 4.95 -0.18 -18.24
CA VAL A 224 5.89 0.58 -19.07
C VAL A 224 5.38 1.99 -19.35
N LYS A 225 4.07 2.15 -19.57
CA LYS A 225 3.44 3.47 -19.70
C LYS A 225 3.72 4.34 -18.48
N CYS A 226 3.50 3.83 -17.27
CA CYS A 226 3.85 4.53 -16.03
C CYS A 226 5.34 4.87 -15.96
N LEU A 227 6.21 3.89 -16.21
CA LEU A 227 7.66 4.07 -16.14
C LEU A 227 8.18 5.10 -17.17
N THR A 228 7.48 5.29 -18.29
CA THR A 228 7.83 6.32 -19.29
C THR A 228 7.71 7.74 -18.71
N LEU A 229 6.69 8.01 -17.89
CA LEU A 229 6.59 9.29 -17.20
C LEU A 229 7.67 9.43 -16.13
N LEU A 230 7.94 8.37 -15.37
CA LEU A 230 8.95 8.39 -14.32
C LEU A 230 10.36 8.63 -14.90
N GLU A 231 10.71 7.96 -16.00
CA GLU A 231 11.95 8.22 -16.75
C GLU A 231 12.06 9.67 -17.21
N LYS A 232 11.00 10.20 -17.83
CA LYS A 232 10.96 11.57 -18.33
C LYS A 232 11.19 12.60 -17.22
N GLU A 233 10.62 12.35 -16.04
CA GLU A 233 10.69 13.24 -14.88
C GLU A 233 11.86 12.90 -13.93
N LYS A 234 12.72 11.94 -14.31
CA LYS A 234 13.89 11.47 -13.53
C LYS A 234 13.51 11.06 -12.10
N ILE A 235 12.39 10.36 -11.98
CA ILE A 235 11.87 9.78 -10.73
C ILE A 235 12.11 8.28 -10.78
N ILE A 236 12.72 7.77 -9.73
CA ILE A 236 12.88 6.33 -9.50
C ILE A 236 11.73 5.89 -8.60
N HIS A 237 10.97 4.86 -9.01
CA HIS A 237 9.94 4.29 -8.15
C HIS A 237 10.57 3.60 -6.94
N GLY A 238 11.57 2.74 -7.17
CA GLY A 238 12.48 2.25 -6.12
C GLY A 238 12.00 1.04 -5.34
N ASP A 239 10.74 0.62 -5.51
CA ASP A 239 10.18 -0.58 -4.88
C ASP A 239 9.15 -1.28 -5.79
N LEU A 240 9.47 -1.43 -7.08
CA LEU A 240 8.58 -2.06 -8.04
C LEU A 240 8.48 -3.57 -7.78
N LYS A 241 7.27 -4.07 -7.54
CA LYS A 241 6.98 -5.49 -7.25
C LYS A 241 5.48 -5.78 -7.45
N PRO A 242 5.05 -7.07 -7.55
CA PRO A 242 3.66 -7.42 -7.80
C PRO A 242 2.67 -6.93 -6.73
N ARG A 243 3.13 -6.64 -5.51
CA ARG A 243 2.29 -6.04 -4.45
C ARG A 243 1.99 -4.56 -4.69
N ASN A 244 2.83 -3.87 -5.45
CA ASN A 244 2.70 -2.44 -5.71
C ASN A 244 2.06 -2.15 -7.08
N ILE A 245 1.54 -3.18 -7.76
CA ILE A 245 0.77 -3.05 -9.00
C ILE A 245 -0.63 -3.60 -8.70
N MET A 246 -1.66 -2.76 -8.88
CA MET A 246 -3.05 -3.08 -8.53
C MET A 246 -3.96 -2.97 -9.74
N GLN A 247 -4.98 -3.83 -9.81
CA GLN A 247 -6.02 -3.70 -10.81
C GLN A 247 -6.90 -2.48 -10.54
N ARG A 248 -7.37 -1.79 -11.58
CA ARG A 248 -8.42 -0.76 -11.43
C ARG A 248 -9.69 -1.41 -10.84
N GLU A 249 -10.39 -0.69 -9.96
CA GLU A 249 -11.67 -1.21 -9.40
C GLU A 249 -12.74 -1.32 -10.49
N LYS A 250 -12.73 -0.36 -11.44
CA LYS A 250 -13.64 -0.31 -12.58
C LYS A 250 -12.82 -0.30 -13.87
N GLY A 251 -13.20 -1.17 -14.81
CA GLY A 251 -12.55 -1.29 -16.12
C GLY A 251 -11.37 -2.26 -16.14
N GLN A 252 -10.70 -2.30 -17.29
CA GLN A 252 -9.49 -3.10 -17.51
C GLN A 252 -8.23 -2.28 -17.20
N GLY A 253 -7.14 -2.97 -16.88
CA GLY A 253 -5.81 -2.38 -16.68
C GLY A 253 -5.40 -2.22 -15.23
N ILE A 254 -4.15 -1.77 -15.06
CA ILE A 254 -3.51 -1.66 -13.74
C ILE A 254 -3.19 -0.20 -13.39
N LYS A 255 -2.85 0.01 -12.12
CA LYS A 255 -2.18 1.20 -11.61
C LYS A 255 -0.99 0.84 -10.74
N LEU A 256 0.06 1.65 -10.84
CA LEU A 256 1.20 1.62 -9.94
C LEU A 256 0.88 2.41 -8.66
N ILE A 257 1.19 1.81 -7.52
CA ILE A 257 0.94 2.38 -6.18
C ILE A 257 2.25 2.45 -5.36
N ASP A 258 2.16 3.08 -4.19
CA ASP A 258 3.21 3.09 -3.15
C ASP A 258 4.52 3.79 -3.54
N PHE A 259 4.43 5.11 -3.74
CA PHE A 259 5.57 6.00 -4.02
C PHE A 259 6.33 6.41 -2.74
N GLY A 260 6.17 5.65 -1.64
CA GLY A 260 6.79 5.93 -0.35
C GLY A 260 8.31 5.83 -0.35
N GLY A 261 8.86 4.95 -1.21
CA GLY A 261 10.29 4.77 -1.41
C GLY A 261 10.85 5.54 -2.62
N SER A 262 10.02 6.29 -3.33
CA SER A 262 10.43 6.96 -4.57
C SER A 262 11.28 8.19 -4.31
N SER A 263 12.16 8.51 -5.27
CA SER A 263 13.04 9.67 -5.19
C SER A 263 13.38 10.22 -6.57
N PHE A 264 13.67 11.52 -6.64
CA PHE A 264 14.34 12.10 -7.80
C PHE A 264 15.78 11.56 -7.88
N GLU A 265 16.22 11.18 -9.08
CA GLU A 265 17.53 10.58 -9.34
C GLU A 265 18.70 11.42 -8.81
N GLN A 266 18.58 12.75 -8.85
CA GLN A 266 19.60 13.69 -8.35
C GLN A 266 19.72 13.74 -6.82
N MET A 267 18.66 13.39 -6.10
CA MET A 267 18.62 13.44 -4.63
C MET A 267 18.94 12.08 -3.98
N ASN A 268 19.47 11.15 -4.78
CA ASN A 268 19.50 9.73 -4.47
C ASN A 268 20.43 9.39 -3.28
N GLN A 269 19.87 9.47 -2.08
CA GLN A 269 20.34 8.78 -0.88
C GLN A 269 19.47 7.53 -0.73
N PHE A 270 19.75 6.48 -1.51
CA PHE A 270 19.01 5.23 -1.46
C PHE A 270 19.15 4.61 -0.05
N LEU A 271 18.09 4.70 0.74
CA LEU A 271 18.03 4.19 2.12
C LEU A 271 17.04 3.03 2.15
N GLY A 272 17.52 1.88 1.67
CA GLY A 272 17.13 0.53 2.08
C GLY A 272 15.65 0.24 2.33
N ALA A 273 15.02 -0.45 1.37
CA ALA A 273 14.10 -1.57 1.62
C ALA A 273 13.72 -2.28 0.31
N TYR A 274 14.70 -2.67 -0.51
CA TYR A 274 14.40 -3.47 -1.70
C TYR A 274 13.93 -4.87 -1.31
N THR A 275 12.94 -5.39 -2.04
CA THR A 275 12.62 -6.81 -1.98
C THR A 275 13.64 -7.57 -2.84
N PRO A 276 14.48 -8.46 -2.27
CA PRO A 276 15.65 -9.02 -2.97
C PRO A 276 15.35 -9.60 -4.35
N PHE A 277 14.19 -10.25 -4.51
CA PHE A 277 13.81 -10.97 -5.74
C PHE A 277 13.68 -10.10 -7.00
N TYR A 278 13.51 -8.78 -6.83
CA TYR A 278 13.42 -7.82 -7.95
C TYR A 278 14.57 -6.81 -7.91
N CYS A 279 15.55 -7.00 -7.03
CA CYS A 279 16.64 -6.06 -6.83
C CYS A 279 17.64 -6.17 -7.99
N PRO A 280 17.98 -5.06 -8.66
CA PRO A 280 19.01 -5.07 -9.70
C PRO A 280 20.41 -5.28 -9.13
N PRO A 281 21.35 -5.79 -9.95
CA PRO A 281 22.71 -6.04 -9.52
C PRO A 281 23.42 -4.75 -9.09
N GLU A 282 23.22 -3.62 -9.78
CA GLU A 282 23.84 -2.35 -9.40
C GLU A 282 23.39 -1.84 -8.03
N VAL A 283 22.18 -2.16 -7.58
CA VAL A 283 21.70 -1.80 -6.24
C VAL A 283 22.35 -2.70 -5.19
N ILE A 284 22.43 -4.02 -5.46
CA ILE A 284 23.08 -4.98 -4.55
C ILE A 284 24.55 -4.62 -4.35
N MET A 285 25.21 -4.19 -5.43
CA MET A 285 26.62 -3.82 -5.45
C MET A 285 26.88 -2.36 -5.04
N ASN A 286 25.85 -1.65 -4.58
CA ASN A 286 25.94 -0.26 -4.11
C ASN A 286 26.51 0.72 -5.16
N HIS A 287 26.22 0.49 -6.43
CA HIS A 287 26.47 1.43 -7.51
C HIS A 287 25.37 2.51 -7.56
N GLN A 288 25.69 3.62 -8.23
CA GLN A 288 24.72 4.68 -8.49
C GLN A 288 23.48 4.13 -9.22
N SER A 289 22.31 4.39 -8.64
CA SER A 289 21.03 3.95 -9.21
C SER A 289 20.39 5.04 -10.06
N THR A 290 19.81 4.63 -11.18
CA THR A 290 19.04 5.47 -12.11
C THR A 290 17.63 4.90 -12.28
N THR A 291 16.80 5.48 -13.15
CA THR A 291 15.46 4.92 -13.47
C THR A 291 15.52 3.52 -14.10
N ALA A 292 16.69 3.07 -14.56
CA ALA A 292 16.90 1.74 -15.14
C ALA A 292 16.64 0.59 -14.14
N ILE A 293 16.70 0.85 -12.84
CA ILE A 293 16.46 -0.17 -11.81
C ILE A 293 15.00 -0.67 -11.80
N ASP A 294 14.06 0.20 -12.17
CA ASP A 294 12.65 -0.15 -12.26
C ASP A 294 12.39 -1.05 -13.48
N MET A 295 13.17 -0.90 -14.56
CA MET A 295 13.10 -1.80 -15.73
C MET A 295 13.63 -3.20 -15.44
N TRP A 296 14.67 -3.33 -14.61
CA TRP A 296 15.11 -4.64 -14.10
C TRP A 296 14.01 -5.31 -13.28
N SER A 297 13.42 -4.55 -12.35
CA SER A 297 12.34 -5.02 -11.50
C SER A 297 11.15 -5.49 -12.33
N LEU A 298 10.80 -4.75 -13.39
CA LEU A 298 9.76 -5.13 -14.35
C LEU A 298 10.08 -6.46 -15.04
N GLY A 299 11.30 -6.65 -15.55
CA GLY A 299 11.72 -7.92 -16.16
C GLY A 299 11.51 -9.12 -15.23
N CYS A 300 11.91 -8.99 -13.97
CA CYS A 300 11.69 -10.03 -12.94
C CYS A 300 10.20 -10.27 -12.68
N ILE A 301 9.38 -9.22 -12.60
CA ILE A 301 7.93 -9.32 -12.38
C ILE A 301 7.26 -10.04 -13.55
N LEU A 302 7.58 -9.70 -14.79
CA LEU A 302 6.96 -10.30 -15.97
C LEU A 302 7.32 -11.79 -16.10
N ALA A 303 8.57 -12.16 -15.81
CA ALA A 303 8.98 -13.55 -15.71
C ALA A 303 8.19 -14.31 -14.62
N GLU A 304 7.96 -13.68 -13.46
CA GLU A 304 7.17 -14.26 -12.38
C GLU A 304 5.69 -14.43 -12.72
N LEU A 305 5.08 -13.44 -13.38
CA LEU A 305 3.68 -13.54 -13.82
C LEU A 305 3.51 -14.62 -14.88
N HIS A 306 4.49 -14.78 -15.77
CA HIS A 306 4.49 -15.79 -16.83
C HIS A 306 4.63 -17.22 -16.30
N THR A 307 5.60 -17.44 -15.40
CA THR A 307 5.93 -18.80 -14.90
C THR A 307 5.19 -19.17 -13.61
N GLY A 308 4.72 -18.16 -12.87
CA GLY A 308 4.21 -18.29 -11.51
C GLY A 308 5.30 -18.32 -10.43
N GLN A 309 6.58 -18.43 -10.80
CA GLN A 309 7.74 -18.59 -9.90
C GLN A 309 8.66 -17.37 -9.97
N TYR A 310 9.37 -17.07 -8.88
CA TYR A 310 10.38 -16.02 -8.91
C TYR A 310 11.51 -16.38 -9.88
N LEU A 311 11.91 -15.44 -10.74
CA LEU A 311 13.05 -15.63 -11.63
C LEU A 311 14.35 -15.80 -10.84
N PHE A 312 14.54 -14.92 -9.84
CA PHE A 312 15.66 -14.96 -8.91
C PHE A 312 15.11 -14.94 -7.48
N HIS A 313 15.37 -16.00 -6.71
CA HIS A 313 14.87 -16.17 -5.35
C HIS A 313 16.03 -16.21 -4.34
N GLY A 314 16.86 -15.16 -4.33
CA GLY A 314 18.00 -15.06 -3.43
C GLY A 314 17.57 -14.78 -2.00
N VAL A 315 18.18 -15.46 -1.03
CA VAL A 315 17.90 -15.22 0.41
C VAL A 315 18.55 -13.93 0.94
N ASP A 316 19.64 -13.49 0.30
CA ASP A 316 20.34 -12.23 0.54
C ASP A 316 20.94 -11.67 -0.76
N GLY A 317 21.67 -10.56 -0.68
CA GLY A 317 22.28 -9.92 -1.85
C GLY A 317 23.32 -10.80 -2.55
N TYR A 318 24.09 -11.59 -1.79
CA TYR A 318 25.10 -12.48 -2.37
C TYR A 318 24.43 -13.60 -3.17
N ASP A 319 23.45 -14.28 -2.55
CA ASP A 319 22.68 -15.37 -3.17
C ASP A 319 21.91 -14.86 -4.40
N GLN A 320 21.40 -13.63 -4.34
CA GLN A 320 20.72 -12.97 -5.46
C GLN A 320 21.67 -12.75 -6.65
N ILE A 321 22.88 -12.22 -6.43
CA ILE A 321 23.90 -12.06 -7.49
C ILE A 321 24.31 -13.42 -8.07
N ALA A 322 24.47 -14.43 -7.22
CA ALA A 322 24.81 -15.78 -7.65
C ALA A 322 23.75 -16.34 -8.62
N LEU A 323 22.46 -16.22 -8.29
CA LEU A 323 21.37 -16.64 -9.17
C LEU A 323 21.31 -15.83 -10.47
N ILE A 324 21.59 -14.52 -10.42
CA ILE A 324 21.69 -13.69 -11.61
C ILE A 324 22.80 -14.20 -12.54
N MET A 325 23.98 -14.49 -12.00
CA MET A 325 25.11 -15.01 -12.77
C MET A 325 24.83 -16.39 -13.37
N GLU A 326 24.10 -17.26 -12.66
CA GLU A 326 23.73 -18.60 -13.15
C GLU A 326 22.94 -18.52 -14.47
N VAL A 327 22.17 -17.45 -14.67
CA VAL A 327 21.33 -17.21 -15.86
C VAL A 327 21.98 -16.29 -16.88
N LEU A 328 22.54 -15.16 -16.45
CA LEU A 328 23.05 -14.12 -17.34
C LEU A 328 24.55 -14.24 -17.65
N GLY A 329 25.23 -15.21 -17.06
CA GLY A 329 26.68 -15.33 -17.16
C GLY A 329 27.41 -14.31 -16.30
N MET A 330 28.68 -14.10 -16.63
CA MET A 330 29.55 -13.19 -15.88
C MET A 330 29.13 -11.73 -16.08
N PRO A 331 29.22 -10.88 -15.04
CA PRO A 331 29.09 -9.45 -15.23
C PRO A 331 30.18 -8.94 -16.18
N PRO A 332 29.87 -7.98 -17.07
CA PRO A 332 30.87 -7.31 -17.90
C PRO A 332 31.96 -6.63 -17.06
N ILE A 333 33.17 -6.50 -17.60
CA ILE A 333 34.31 -5.93 -16.86
C ILE A 333 34.03 -4.49 -16.42
N GLU A 334 33.31 -3.73 -17.23
CA GLU A 334 32.91 -2.34 -16.96
C GLU A 334 31.99 -2.24 -15.75
N PHE A 335 31.19 -3.29 -15.49
CA PHE A 335 30.36 -3.37 -14.29
C PHE A 335 31.22 -3.58 -13.03
N VAL A 336 32.32 -4.34 -13.13
CA VAL A 336 33.16 -4.73 -11.97
C VAL A 336 34.29 -3.73 -11.67
N GLN A 337 34.60 -2.81 -12.60
CA GLN A 337 35.68 -1.84 -12.44
C GLN A 337 35.42 -0.73 -11.40
N LYS A 338 34.22 -0.64 -10.81
CA LYS A 338 33.99 0.24 -9.65
C LYS A 338 34.55 -0.44 -8.40
N GLU A 339 35.53 0.21 -7.74
CA GLU A 339 36.42 -0.35 -6.70
C GLU A 339 35.71 -1.19 -5.61
N SER A 340 34.46 -0.87 -5.26
CA SER A 340 33.70 -1.60 -4.24
C SER A 340 33.28 -3.03 -4.62
N THR A 341 33.46 -3.45 -5.88
CA THR A 341 32.93 -4.74 -6.40
C THR A 341 33.97 -5.73 -6.87
N TRP A 342 35.21 -5.30 -7.10
CA TRP A 342 36.26 -6.16 -7.62
C TRP A 342 36.52 -7.36 -6.69
N ASP A 343 36.67 -7.10 -5.39
CA ASP A 343 36.95 -8.14 -4.40
C ASP A 343 35.81 -9.15 -4.21
N PHE A 344 34.59 -8.78 -4.60
CA PHE A 344 33.43 -9.67 -4.57
C PHE A 344 33.54 -10.75 -5.66
N PHE A 345 33.97 -10.38 -6.87
CA PHE A 345 34.01 -11.29 -8.01
C PHE A 345 35.40 -11.91 -8.25
N TYR A 346 36.48 -11.24 -7.85
CA TYR A 346 37.85 -11.65 -8.14
C TYR A 346 38.69 -11.92 -6.88
N ASP A 347 39.60 -12.88 -6.99
CA ASP A 347 40.63 -13.13 -5.99
C ASP A 347 41.82 -12.17 -6.17
N HIS A 348 42.76 -12.20 -5.22
CA HIS A 348 43.98 -11.39 -5.25
C HIS A 348 44.90 -11.67 -6.46
N LYS A 349 44.63 -12.73 -7.24
CA LYS A 349 45.34 -13.07 -8.47
C LYS A 349 44.57 -12.64 -9.73
N GLY A 350 43.47 -11.89 -9.57
CA GLY A 350 42.61 -11.46 -10.67
C GLY A 350 41.80 -12.60 -11.28
N ARG A 351 41.65 -13.74 -10.60
CA ARG A 351 40.83 -14.87 -11.08
C ARG A 351 39.46 -14.80 -10.46
N TYR A 352 38.45 -15.24 -11.21
CA TYR A 352 37.09 -15.29 -10.67
C TYR A 352 36.99 -16.19 -9.45
N ARG A 353 36.35 -15.67 -8.41
CA ARG A 353 35.99 -16.44 -7.24
C ARG A 353 34.96 -17.49 -7.63
N THR A 354 35.07 -18.66 -7.01
CA THR A 354 33.99 -19.64 -7.07
C THR A 354 32.80 -19.08 -6.29
N VAL A 355 31.68 -18.88 -6.97
CA VAL A 355 30.44 -18.43 -6.35
C VAL A 355 29.71 -19.66 -5.78
N ILE A 356 29.36 -19.60 -4.49
CA ILE A 356 28.69 -20.69 -3.79
C ILE A 356 27.39 -20.14 -3.21
N ASP A 357 26.25 -20.65 -3.66
CA ASP A 357 24.96 -20.20 -3.15
C ASP A 357 24.79 -20.48 -1.64
N SER A 358 23.75 -19.89 -1.04
CA SER A 358 23.43 -20.06 0.39
C SER A 358 23.21 -21.51 0.82
N LYS A 359 23.05 -22.45 -0.12
CA LYS A 359 22.87 -23.90 0.10
C LYS A 359 24.15 -24.69 -0.13
N GLY A 360 25.28 -24.03 -0.37
CA GLY A 360 26.56 -24.68 -0.61
C GLY A 360 26.75 -25.20 -2.04
N ARG A 361 25.86 -24.88 -2.99
CA ARG A 361 26.04 -25.30 -4.38
C ARG A 361 26.99 -24.36 -5.09
N LYS A 362 27.93 -24.94 -5.83
CA LYS A 362 28.76 -24.18 -6.76
C LYS A 362 27.91 -23.67 -7.92
N ILE A 363 27.85 -22.36 -8.09
CA ILE A 363 27.17 -21.73 -9.22
C ILE A 363 28.14 -21.66 -10.39
N ASN A 364 27.69 -22.17 -11.53
CA ASN A 364 28.38 -22.04 -12.81
C ASN A 364 27.68 -20.93 -13.60
N PRO A 365 28.33 -19.78 -13.83
CA PRO A 365 27.74 -18.67 -14.55
C PRO A 365 27.30 -19.07 -15.95
N GLY A 366 26.08 -18.68 -16.35
CA GLY A 366 25.49 -19.02 -17.65
C GLY A 366 25.11 -20.49 -17.82
N SER A 367 25.07 -21.28 -16.74
CA SER A 367 24.68 -22.69 -16.80
C SER A 367 23.18 -22.92 -16.96
N LYS A 368 22.35 -21.88 -16.73
CA LYS A 368 20.92 -21.92 -16.98
C LYS A 368 20.54 -21.01 -18.14
N ASP A 369 19.79 -21.57 -19.07
CA ASP A 369 19.21 -20.82 -20.17
C ASP A 369 17.90 -20.14 -19.74
N LEU A 370 17.79 -18.84 -20.06
CA LEU A 370 16.61 -18.04 -19.72
C LEU A 370 15.36 -18.52 -20.47
N GLN A 371 15.49 -18.95 -21.72
CA GLN A 371 14.35 -19.47 -22.48
C GLN A 371 13.79 -20.73 -21.83
N GLY A 372 14.67 -21.64 -21.41
CA GLY A 372 14.34 -22.82 -20.63
C GLY A 372 13.64 -22.50 -19.31
N ILE A 373 14.15 -21.53 -18.54
CA ILE A 373 13.51 -21.09 -17.28
C ILE A 373 12.10 -20.54 -17.53
N LEU A 374 11.93 -19.72 -18.57
CA LEU A 374 10.66 -19.11 -18.91
C LEU A 374 9.69 -20.10 -19.55
N HIS A 375 10.15 -21.26 -20.02
CA HIS A 375 9.35 -22.25 -20.75
C HIS A 375 8.59 -21.62 -21.93
N THR A 376 9.24 -20.72 -22.66
CA THR A 376 8.61 -19.92 -23.72
C THR A 376 9.24 -20.15 -25.09
N ASN A 377 8.39 -20.16 -26.12
CA ASN A 377 8.79 -20.10 -27.53
C ASN A 377 8.49 -18.72 -28.15
N ASP A 378 7.95 -17.78 -27.37
CA ASP A 378 7.75 -16.39 -27.79
C ASP A 378 9.10 -15.66 -27.72
N LEU A 379 9.78 -15.59 -28.87
CA LEU A 379 11.10 -14.96 -28.98
C LEU A 379 11.05 -13.45 -28.72
N GLN A 380 9.92 -12.79 -28.99
CA GLN A 380 9.78 -11.36 -28.72
C GLN A 380 9.65 -11.11 -27.22
N PHE A 381 8.92 -11.98 -26.50
CA PHE A 381 8.89 -11.93 -25.04
C PHE A 381 10.27 -12.21 -24.44
N LEU A 382 10.97 -13.23 -24.94
CA LEU A 382 12.31 -13.56 -24.49
C LEU A 382 13.28 -12.38 -24.66
N ASP A 383 13.32 -11.77 -25.84
CA ASP A 383 14.14 -10.58 -26.12
C ASP A 383 13.79 -9.42 -25.18
N PHE A 384 12.49 -9.16 -24.96
CA PHE A 384 12.05 -8.11 -24.04
C PHE A 384 12.59 -8.33 -22.62
N ILE A 385 12.50 -9.56 -22.10
CA ILE A 385 13.01 -9.90 -20.76
C ILE A 385 14.53 -9.81 -20.72
N GLN A 386 15.25 -10.32 -21.73
CA GLN A 386 16.71 -10.23 -21.80
C GLN A 386 17.19 -8.77 -21.75
N ARG A 387 16.55 -7.88 -22.51
CA ARG A 387 16.91 -6.45 -22.54
C ARG A 387 16.52 -5.72 -21.26
N CYS A 388 15.47 -6.15 -20.54
CA CYS A 388 15.17 -5.66 -19.19
C CYS A 388 16.25 -6.09 -18.17
N LEU A 389 16.88 -7.25 -18.38
CA LEU A 389 17.85 -7.85 -17.47
C LEU A 389 19.31 -7.59 -17.89
N THR A 390 19.58 -6.61 -18.75
CA THR A 390 20.94 -6.21 -19.10
C THR A 390 21.72 -5.76 -17.86
N TRP A 391 22.93 -6.30 -17.68
CA TRP A 391 23.84 -5.98 -16.56
C TRP A 391 24.14 -4.49 -16.46
N ASN A 392 24.59 -3.88 -17.57
CA ASN A 392 24.89 -2.46 -17.61
C ASN A 392 23.58 -1.65 -17.64
N PRO A 393 23.28 -0.83 -16.61
CA PRO A 393 22.05 -0.05 -16.55
C PRO A 393 21.89 0.94 -17.71
N GLU A 394 22.99 1.43 -18.30
CA GLU A 394 22.98 2.38 -19.41
C GLU A 394 22.58 1.72 -20.75
N GLN A 395 22.75 0.40 -20.87
CA GLN A 395 22.39 -0.39 -22.04
C GLN A 395 21.06 -1.15 -21.85
N ARG A 396 20.47 -1.05 -20.66
CA ARG A 396 19.21 -1.72 -20.32
C ARG A 396 18.06 -1.05 -21.05
N LEU A 397 17.08 -1.87 -21.47
CA LEU A 397 15.88 -1.39 -22.13
C LEU A 397 15.24 -0.24 -21.35
N THR A 398 15.12 0.92 -21.99
CA THR A 398 14.42 2.07 -21.41
C THR A 398 12.90 1.91 -21.56
N PRO A 399 12.07 2.53 -20.70
CA PRO A 399 10.62 2.57 -20.90
C PRO A 399 10.20 3.10 -22.28
N THR A 400 10.90 4.13 -22.77
CA THR A 400 10.64 4.72 -24.10
C THR A 400 10.90 3.73 -25.24
N GLU A 401 11.97 2.94 -25.16
CA GLU A 401 12.25 1.86 -26.11
C GLU A 401 11.29 0.68 -25.94
N ALA A 402 10.99 0.30 -24.70
CA ALA A 402 10.06 -0.77 -24.36
C ALA A 402 8.69 -0.52 -25.00
N MET A 403 8.18 0.72 -24.94
CA MET A 403 6.92 1.09 -25.60
C MET A 403 6.93 0.80 -27.10
N LYS A 404 8.09 0.81 -27.78
CA LYS A 404 8.23 0.55 -29.22
C LYS A 404 8.62 -0.90 -29.52
N HIS A 405 8.83 -1.71 -28.50
CA HIS A 405 9.29 -3.08 -28.65
C HIS A 405 8.26 -3.95 -29.38
N PRO A 406 8.65 -4.80 -30.35
CA PRO A 406 7.72 -5.65 -31.11
C PRO A 406 6.75 -6.44 -30.23
N TRP A 407 7.25 -7.02 -29.13
CA TRP A 407 6.43 -7.76 -28.17
C TRP A 407 5.24 -6.96 -27.58
N LEU A 408 5.38 -5.63 -27.38
CA LEU A 408 4.30 -4.78 -26.87
C LEU A 408 3.44 -4.16 -27.99
N GLN A 409 3.94 -4.15 -29.22
CA GLN A 409 3.23 -3.62 -30.39
C GLN A 409 2.30 -4.65 -31.02
N ASN A 410 2.68 -5.93 -31.00
CA ASN A 410 1.87 -7.03 -31.54
C ASN A 410 0.82 -7.45 -30.50
N ILE A 411 -0.31 -6.74 -30.50
CA ILE A 411 -1.52 -7.17 -29.79
C ILE A 411 -2.33 -8.01 -30.77
N ASP A 412 -2.13 -9.33 -30.71
CA ASP A 412 -3.05 -10.30 -31.30
C ASP A 412 -4.43 -10.23 -30.64
#